data_AF-A0A2D6E457-F1
#
_entry.id   AF-A0A2D6E457-F1
#
_cell.length_a   1.000
_cell.length_b   1.000
_cell.length_c   1.000
_cell.angle_alpha   90.00
_cell.angle_beta   90.00
_cell.angle_gamma   90.00
#
_symmetry.space_group_name_H-M   'P 1'
#
loop_
_entity.id
_entity.type
_entity.pdbx_description
1 polymer ?
#
loop_
_entity_poly.entity_id
_entity_poly.type
_entity_poly.pdbx_seq_one_letter_code
_entity_poly.pdbx_strand_id
1 'polypeptide(L)'
;MTPEELAKHSKLIDRSVSWIEERTNDIWYRYEEIDNCHTDECEGERDQLRRDMDHYLGKLQGENKLIDKYEEILHNTTGIK
;
A
#
# COMPACT_ATOMS: atom_id res chain seq x y z
N MET A 1 -23.48 -1.76 -8.44
CA MET A 1 -22.81 -0.80 -7.53
C MET A 1 -23.40 0.58 -7.78
N THR A 2 -23.81 1.29 -6.75
CA THR A 2 -24.31 2.67 -6.86
C THR A 2 -23.16 3.68 -6.82
N PRO A 3 -23.34 4.93 -7.31
CA PRO A 3 -22.34 5.98 -7.16
C PRO A 3 -21.92 6.24 -5.70
N GLU A 4 -22.84 6.08 -4.75
CA GLU A 4 -22.57 6.21 -3.32
C GLU A 4 -21.68 5.09 -2.78
N GLU A 5 -21.92 3.84 -3.22
CA GLU A 5 -21.08 2.70 -2.87
C GLU A 5 -19.66 2.89 -3.42
N LEU A 6 -19.52 3.35 -4.66
CA LEU A 6 -18.21 3.64 -5.26
C LEU A 6 -17.46 4.73 -4.47
N ALA A 7 -18.13 5.85 -4.17
CA ALA A 7 -17.53 6.96 -3.42
C ALA A 7 -17.08 6.53 -2.02
N LYS A 8 -17.81 5.63 -1.37
CA LYS A 8 -17.43 5.06 -0.07
C LYS A 8 -16.17 4.19 -0.19
N HIS A 9 -16.10 3.32 -1.19
CA HIS A 9 -14.94 2.45 -1.39
C HIS A 9 -13.69 3.25 -1.80
N SER A 10 -13.83 4.25 -2.68
CA SER A 10 -12.74 5.16 -3.05
C SER A 10 -12.13 5.84 -1.82
N LYS A 11 -12.95 6.33 -0.88
CA LYS A 11 -12.47 6.90 0.40
C LYS A 11 -11.76 5.88 1.30
N LEU A 12 -12.13 4.61 1.25
CA LEU A 12 -11.46 3.56 2.03
C LEU A 12 -10.10 3.23 1.44
N ILE A 13 -10.02 3.12 0.11
CA ILE A 13 -8.76 2.90 -0.61
C ILE A 13 -7.80 4.06 -0.36
N ASP A 14 -8.28 5.30 -0.50
CA ASP A 14 -7.48 6.52 -0.26
C ASP A 14 -6.86 6.52 1.15
N ARG A 15 -7.67 6.25 2.18
CA ARG A 15 -7.17 6.11 3.56
C ARG A 15 -6.17 4.97 3.73
N SER A 16 -6.43 3.83 3.08
CA SER A 16 -5.54 2.67 3.12
C SER A 16 -4.18 3.02 2.51
N VAL A 17 -4.19 3.65 1.33
CA VAL A 17 -2.99 4.08 0.62
C VAL A 17 -2.20 5.10 1.44
N SER A 18 -2.85 6.15 1.97
CA SER A 18 -2.16 7.14 2.81
C SER A 18 -1.54 6.52 4.07
N TRP A 19 -2.25 5.58 4.71
CA TRP A 19 -1.71 4.88 5.87
C TRP A 19 -0.53 3.98 5.49
N ILE A 20 -0.59 3.29 4.35
CA ILE A 20 0.54 2.48 3.88
C ILE A 20 1.74 3.38 3.56
N GLU A 21 1.53 4.52 2.90
CA GLU A 21 2.58 5.48 2.59
C GLU A 21 3.32 5.96 3.84
N GLU A 22 2.59 6.36 4.88
CA GLU A 22 3.14 6.73 6.19
C GLU A 22 4.03 5.61 6.75
N ARG A 23 3.53 4.36 6.75
CA ARG A 23 4.29 3.21 7.26
C ARG A 23 5.52 2.87 6.44
N THR A 24 5.45 2.98 5.12
CA THR A 24 6.60 2.74 4.25
C THR A 24 7.66 3.83 4.42
N ASN A 25 7.25 5.08 4.68
CA ASN A 25 8.17 6.18 4.99
C ASN A 25 8.85 5.97 6.34
N ASP A 26 8.13 5.55 7.38
CA ASP A 26 8.70 5.21 8.69
C ASP A 26 9.79 4.12 8.56
N ILE A 27 9.49 3.06 7.80
CA ILE A 27 10.43 1.97 7.54
C ILE A 27 11.65 2.47 6.78
N TRP A 28 11.45 3.28 5.75
CA TRP A 28 12.53 3.83 4.95
C TRP A 28 13.45 4.71 5.81
N TYR A 29 12.87 5.61 6.60
CA TYR A 29 13.62 6.46 7.53
C TYR A 29 14.45 5.62 8.51
N ARG A 30 13.84 4.58 9.12
CA ARG A 30 14.56 3.71 10.04
C ARG A 30 15.68 2.93 9.34
N TYR A 31 15.47 2.50 8.10
CA TYR A 31 16.50 1.85 7.30
C TYR A 31 17.70 2.80 7.06
N GLU A 32 17.44 4.06 6.72
CA GLU A 32 18.49 5.08 6.54
C GLU A 32 19.28 5.34 7.83
N GLU A 33 18.62 5.34 9.00
CA GLU A 33 19.30 5.51 10.29
C GLU A 33 20.32 4.39 10.58
N ILE A 34 20.07 3.17 10.11
CA ILE A 34 20.90 2.00 10.38
C ILE A 34 21.75 1.54 9.18
N ASP A 35 21.74 2.28 8.07
CA ASP A 35 22.40 1.89 6.82
C ASP A 35 23.91 1.62 7.00
N ASN A 36 24.56 2.42 7.85
CA ASN A 36 25.99 2.30 8.17
C ASN A 36 26.28 1.41 9.40
N CYS A 37 25.28 0.67 9.91
CA CYS A 37 25.44 -0.21 11.06
C CYS A 37 25.63 -1.67 10.62
N HIS A 38 26.80 -2.24 10.94
CA HIS A 38 27.21 -3.59 10.52
C HIS A 38 27.24 -4.61 11.67
N THR A 39 26.48 -4.38 12.74
CA THR A 39 26.31 -5.36 13.81
C THR A 39 25.23 -6.38 13.43
N ASP A 40 25.30 -7.59 14.01
CA ASP A 40 24.28 -8.63 13.82
C ASP A 40 22.86 -8.13 14.19
N GLU A 41 22.76 -7.23 15.17
CA GLU A 41 21.49 -6.59 15.56
C GLU A 41 20.93 -5.72 14.43
N CYS A 42 21.76 -4.86 13.84
CA CYS A 42 21.36 -4.00 12.72
C CYS A 42 21.09 -4.79 11.44
N GLU A 43 21.77 -5.91 11.22
CA GLU A 43 21.44 -6.83 10.12
C GLU A 43 20.08 -7.49 10.32
N GLY A 44 19.81 -8.00 11.53
CA GLY A 44 18.51 -8.55 11.87
C GLY A 44 17.38 -7.53 11.77
N GLU A 45 17.64 -6.28 12.15
CA GLU A 45 16.69 -5.18 11.99
C GLU A 45 16.45 -4.83 10.52
N ARG A 46 17.50 -4.71 9.68
CA ARG A 46 17.36 -4.48 8.24
C ARG A 46 16.53 -5.56 7.55
N ASP A 47 16.74 -6.82 7.92
CA ASP A 47 15.95 -7.94 7.42
C ASP A 47 14.47 -7.83 7.83
N GLN A 48 14.20 -7.38 9.05
CA GLN A 48 12.83 -7.15 9.52
C GLN A 48 12.16 -5.98 8.77
N LEU A 49 12.85 -4.84 8.66
CA LEU A 49 12.38 -3.67 7.91
C LEU A 49 12.06 -4.02 6.46
N ARG A 50 12.91 -4.84 5.82
CA ARG A 50 12.66 -5.33 4.45
C ARG A 50 11.39 -6.18 4.37
N ARG A 51 11.19 -7.12 5.29
CA ARG A 51 9.96 -7.94 5.34
C ARG A 51 8.72 -7.08 5.55
N ASP A 52 8.81 -6.07 6.41
CA ASP A 52 7.71 -5.15 6.68
C ASP A 52 7.39 -4.30 5.44
N MET A 53 8.41 -3.80 4.74
CA MET A 53 8.24 -3.09 3.46
C MET A 53 7.58 -3.99 2.40
N ASP A 54 8.06 -5.22 2.23
CA ASP A 54 7.49 -6.18 1.27
C ASP A 54 6.01 -6.48 1.58
N HIS A 55 5.64 -6.58 2.86
CA HIS A 55 4.26 -6.74 3.29
C HIS A 55 3.38 -5.54 2.91
N TYR A 56 3.87 -4.32 3.12
CA TYR A 56 3.15 -3.10 2.75
C TYR A 56 3.02 -2.92 1.23
N LEU A 57 4.07 -3.24 0.47
CA LEU A 57 4.00 -3.29 -0.99
C LEU A 57 2.98 -4.33 -1.48
N GLY A 58 2.90 -5.48 -0.82
CA GLY A 58 1.87 -6.48 -1.08
C GLY A 58 0.45 -5.95 -0.84
N LYS A 59 0.23 -5.17 0.22
CA LYS A 59 -1.07 -4.52 0.48
C LYS A 59 -1.42 -3.49 -0.59
N LEU A 60 -0.46 -2.65 -1.00
CA LEU A 60 -0.64 -1.68 -2.10
C LEU A 60 -1.05 -2.37 -3.40
N GLN A 61 -0.43 -3.50 -3.75
CA GLN A 61 -0.84 -4.30 -4.90
C GLN A 61 -2.27 -4.85 -4.76
N GLY A 62 -2.69 -5.18 -3.53
CA GLY A 62 -4.06 -5.58 -3.23
C GLY A 62 -5.06 -4.45 -3.47
N GLU A 63 -4.76 -3.24 -2.99
CA GLU A 63 -5.58 -2.04 -3.23
C GLU A 63 -5.66 -1.72 -4.73
N ASN A 64 -4.55 -1.81 -5.47
CA ASN A 64 -4.55 -1.55 -6.91
C ASN A 64 -5.47 -2.52 -7.68
N LYS A 65 -5.41 -3.82 -7.35
CA LYS A 65 -6.34 -4.82 -7.93
C LYS A 65 -7.81 -4.54 -7.59
N LEU A 66 -8.07 -3.90 -6.46
CA LEU A 66 -9.43 -3.52 -6.06
C LEU A 66 -9.92 -2.34 -6.91
N ILE A 67 -9.05 -1.35 -7.17
CA ILE A 67 -9.31 -0.23 -8.08
C ILE A 67 -9.61 -0.75 -9.49
N ASP A 68 -8.77 -1.62 -10.05
CA ASP A 68 -8.95 -2.21 -11.39
C ASP A 68 -10.34 -2.87 -11.53
N LYS A 69 -10.75 -3.62 -10.50
CA LYS A 69 -12.09 -4.25 -10.46
C LYS A 69 -13.22 -3.23 -10.43
N TYR A 70 -13.05 -2.11 -9.72
CA TYR A 70 -14.06 -1.06 -9.70
C TYR A 70 -14.17 -0.35 -11.03
N GLU A 71 -13.04 -0.07 -11.70
CA GLU A 71 -13.03 0.46 -13.07
C GLU A 71 -13.75 -0.48 -14.03
N GLU A 72 -13.45 -1.79 -13.99
CA GLU A 72 -14.14 -2.79 -14.81
C GLU A 72 -15.65 -2.79 -14.58
N ILE A 73 -16.10 -2.78 -13.32
CA ILE A 73 -17.53 -2.71 -12.97
C ILE A 73 -18.14 -1.42 -13.53
N LEU A 74 -17.46 -0.27 -13.38
CA LEU A 74 -17.96 1.01 -13.91
C LEU A 74 -18.10 1.00 -15.42
N HIS A 75 -17.08 0.54 -16.14
CA HIS A 75 -17.11 0.40 -17.60
C HIS A 75 -18.26 -0.52 -18.06
N ASN A 76 -18.43 -1.66 -17.40
CA ASN A 76 -19.50 -2.61 -17.71
C ASN A 76 -20.90 -2.09 -17.39
N THR A 77 -21.05 -1.27 -16.35
CA THR A 77 -22.38 -0.76 -15.92
C THR A 77 -22.78 0.50 -16.70
N THR A 78 -21.82 1.33 -17.12
CA THR A 78 -22.09 2.61 -17.81
C THR A 78 -21.96 2.53 -19.33
N GLY A 79 -21.32 1.48 -19.87
CA GLY A 79 -21.10 1.31 -21.31
C GLY A 79 -20.13 2.33 -21.92
N ILE A 80 -19.45 3.13 -21.10
CA ILE A 80 -18.45 4.10 -21.54
C ILE A 80 -17.15 3.32 -21.83
N LYS A 81 -16.78 3.27 -23.12
CA LYS A 81 -15.46 2.80 -23.58
C LYS A 81 -14.46 3.95 -23.60
#